data_AF-A0A955XXJ5-F1
#
_entry.id   AF-A0A955XXJ5-F1
#
_cell.length_a   1.000
_cell.length_b   1.000
_cell.length_c   1.000
_cell.angle_alpha   90.00
_cell.angle_beta   90.00
_cell.angle_gamma   90.00
#
_symmetry.space_group_name_H-M   'P 1'
#
loop_
_entity.id
_entity.type
_entity.pdbx_description
1 polymer ?
#
loop_
_entity_poly.entity_id
_entity_poly.type
_entity_poly.pdbx_seq_one_letter_code
_entity_poly.pdbx_strand_id
1 'polypeptide(L)'
;MSTRPRFDLDGIPLKRPEKPGTLAVLRFRTTEGLVLLMPESADFLVPWNHLDDVHVDLKAGTVRVVFGEGYAESQNWLNGSRVLIGTWVDRVKLELDALGLDETLEKSA
;
A
#
# COMPACT_ATOMS: atom_id res chain seq x y z
N MET A 1 9.84 15.69 20.25
CA MET A 1 8.55 14.99 20.03
C MET A 1 8.87 13.52 19.81
N SER A 2 8.35 12.61 20.63
CA SER A 2 8.52 11.17 20.41
C SER A 2 7.74 10.78 19.16
N THR A 3 8.44 10.55 18.06
CA THR A 3 7.85 10.10 16.80
C THR A 3 7.48 8.64 16.97
N ARG A 4 6.25 8.39 17.43
CA ARG A 4 5.71 7.02 17.42
C ARG A 4 5.85 6.48 15.98
N PRO A 5 6.46 5.30 15.78
CA PRO A 5 6.50 4.68 14.47
C PRO A 5 5.07 4.58 13.93
N ARG A 6 4.83 5.17 12.75
CA ARG A 6 3.56 5.00 12.02
C ARG A 6 3.85 4.13 10.83
N PHE A 7 2.91 3.24 10.50
CA PHE A 7 2.93 2.57 9.21
C PHE A 7 2.68 3.62 8.13
N ASP A 8 3.76 4.06 7.48
CA ASP A 8 3.68 4.95 6.33
C ASP A 8 3.55 4.11 5.06
N LEU A 9 2.44 4.31 4.36
CA LEU A 9 2.16 3.63 3.10
C LEU A 9 2.36 4.57 1.90
N ASP A 10 2.90 5.77 2.13
CA ASP A 10 3.27 6.70 1.08
C ASP A 10 4.43 6.16 0.24
N GLY A 11 4.37 6.42 -1.07
CA GLY A 11 5.43 6.10 -2.01
C GLY A 11 5.40 4.65 -2.53
N ILE A 12 4.42 3.83 -2.13
CA ILE A 12 4.37 2.42 -2.58
C ILE A 12 3.93 2.36 -4.06
N PRO A 13 4.78 1.90 -4.99
CA PRO A 13 4.40 1.78 -6.39
C PRO A 13 3.42 0.62 -6.57
N LEU A 14 2.28 0.91 -7.20
CA LEU A 14 1.22 -0.03 -7.52
C LEU A 14 1.32 -0.44 -8.99
N LYS A 15 1.36 -1.74 -9.25
CA LYS A 15 1.47 -2.34 -10.58
C LYS A 15 0.43 -3.43 -10.78
N ARG A 16 0.21 -3.80 -12.04
CA ARG A 16 -0.60 -4.98 -12.37
C ARG A 16 0.13 -6.25 -11.92
N PRO A 17 -0.57 -7.28 -11.42
CA PRO A 17 0.05 -8.57 -11.10
C PRO A 17 0.76 -9.21 -12.30
N GLU A 18 0.11 -9.16 -13.47
CA GLU A 18 0.51 -9.90 -14.67
C GLU A 18 1.54 -9.17 -15.55
N LYS A 19 1.81 -7.89 -15.31
CA LYS A 19 2.68 -7.09 -16.18
C LYS A 19 3.58 -6.15 -15.38
N PRO A 20 4.85 -6.00 -15.75
CA PRO A 20 5.71 -4.98 -15.18
C PRO A 20 5.19 -3.57 -15.54
N GLY A 21 5.57 -2.60 -14.70
CA GLY A 21 5.23 -1.19 -14.87
C GLY A 21 4.32 -0.66 -13.77
N THR A 22 4.75 0.42 -13.13
CA THR A 22 3.97 1.17 -12.15
C THR A 22 2.84 1.92 -12.87
N LEU A 23 1.62 1.77 -12.37
CA LEU A 23 0.45 2.52 -12.86
C LEU A 23 0.06 3.67 -11.94
N ALA A 24 0.30 3.51 -10.65
CA ALA A 24 0.04 4.53 -9.65
C ALA A 24 1.00 4.35 -8.48
N VAL A 25 1.14 5.37 -7.65
CA VAL A 25 1.85 5.32 -6.37
C VAL A 25 0.82 5.59 -5.28
N LEU A 26 0.75 4.71 -4.28
CA LEU A 26 -0.09 4.93 -3.11
C LEU A 26 0.49 6.08 -2.29
N ARG A 27 -0.34 7.07 -1.97
CA ARG A 27 0.06 8.24 -1.18
C ARG A 27 -0.44 8.13 0.25
N PHE A 28 -1.75 8.15 0.43
CA PHE A 28 -2.36 8.03 1.75
C PHE A 28 -3.81 7.56 1.66
N ARG A 29 -4.32 7.03 2.77
CA ARG A 29 -5.74 6.73 2.94
C ARG A 29 -6.42 7.89 3.68
N THR A 30 -7.66 8.17 3.31
CA THR A 30 -8.52 9.15 3.99
C THR A 30 -9.81 8.47 4.44
N THR A 31 -10.69 9.22 5.10
CA THR A 31 -12.06 8.72 5.38
C THR A 31 -12.91 8.59 4.12
N GLU A 32 -12.49 9.19 3.00
CA GLU A 32 -13.25 9.24 1.74
C GLU A 32 -12.75 8.23 0.70
N GLY A 33 -11.46 7.88 0.73
CA GLY A 33 -10.88 6.96 -0.24
C GLY A 33 -9.37 6.77 -0.11
N LEU A 34 -8.78 6.24 -1.18
CA LEU A 34 -7.33 6.20 -1.38
C LEU A 34 -6.89 7.37 -2.24
N VAL A 35 -5.83 8.06 -1.84
CA VAL A 35 -5.15 9.01 -2.71
C VAL A 35 -4.01 8.29 -3.41
N LEU A 36 -4.05 8.35 -4.74
CA LEU A 36 -3.09 7.76 -5.63
C LEU A 36 -2.43 8.85 -6.48
N LEU A 37 -1.15 8.66 -6.80
CA LEU A 37 -0.41 9.49 -7.74
C LEU A 37 -0.20 8.70 -9.03
N MET A 38 -0.74 9.16 -10.15
CA MET A 38 -0.38 8.62 -11.46
C MET A 38 1.02 9.13 -11.87
N PRO A 39 1.89 8.28 -12.45
CA PRO A 39 3.16 8.73 -13.01
C PRO A 39 2.92 9.89 -13.98
N GLU A 40 3.71 10.97 -13.83
CA GLU A 40 3.62 12.18 -14.67
C GLU A 40 2.31 12.98 -14.54
N SER A 41 1.48 12.68 -13.53
CA SER A 41 0.20 13.35 -13.30
C SER A 41 0.08 13.90 -11.87
N ALA A 42 -1.13 14.35 -11.52
CA ALA A 42 -1.47 14.84 -10.19
C ALA A 42 -2.02 13.72 -9.29
N ASP A 43 -2.06 14.00 -7.98
CA ASP A 43 -2.77 13.18 -7.01
C ASP A 43 -4.28 13.17 -7.33
N PHE A 44 -4.91 12.01 -7.20
CA PHE A 44 -6.35 11.83 -7.36
C PHE A 44 -6.91 10.90 -6.28
N LEU A 45 -8.16 11.15 -5.93
CA LEU A 45 -8.91 10.33 -4.97
C LEU A 45 -9.62 9.19 -5.70
N VAL A 46 -9.46 7.97 -5.19
CA VAL A 46 -10.32 6.82 -5.49
C VAL A 46 -11.27 6.62 -4.31
N PRO A 47 -12.54 7.06 -4.41
CA PRO A 47 -13.54 6.87 -3.39
C PRO A 47 -13.70 5.41 -2.93
N TRP A 48 -14.00 5.20 -1.65
CA TRP A 48 -14.16 3.84 -1.08
C TRP A 48 -15.22 3.00 -1.77
N ASN A 49 -16.30 3.61 -2.26
CA ASN A 49 -17.38 2.91 -2.99
C ASN A 49 -16.98 2.41 -4.39
N HIS A 50 -15.78 2.75 -4.86
CA HIS A 50 -15.20 2.25 -6.11
C HIS A 50 -14.17 1.12 -5.88
N LEU A 51 -13.95 0.72 -4.63
CA LEU A 51 -13.04 -0.33 -4.24
C LEU A 51 -13.81 -1.50 -3.64
N ASP A 52 -13.51 -2.71 -4.10
CA ASP A 52 -14.10 -3.93 -3.55
C ASP A 52 -13.30 -4.43 -2.33
N ASP A 53 -11.97 -4.26 -2.35
CA ASP A 53 -11.09 -4.67 -1.26
C ASP A 53 -9.80 -3.86 -1.26
N VAL A 54 -9.26 -3.62 -0.07
CA VAL A 54 -7.93 -3.03 0.14
C VAL A 54 -7.26 -3.77 1.29
N HIS A 55 -6.18 -4.47 0.97
CA HIS A 55 -5.48 -5.32 1.91
C HIS A 55 -4.02 -4.88 2.08
N VAL A 56 -3.55 -4.88 3.32
CA VAL A 56 -2.14 -4.66 3.67
C VAL A 56 -1.66 -5.88 4.44
N ASP A 57 -0.70 -6.60 3.87
CA ASP A 57 0.03 -7.66 4.57
C ASP A 57 1.32 -7.07 5.15
N LEU A 58 1.34 -6.91 6.48
CA LEU A 58 2.49 -6.33 7.18
C LEU A 58 3.71 -7.27 7.19
N LYS A 59 3.49 -8.58 7.16
CA LYS A 59 4.56 -9.58 7.20
C LYS A 59 5.23 -9.70 5.83
N ALA A 60 4.42 -9.83 4.79
CA ALA A 60 4.91 -9.85 3.41
C ALA A 60 5.30 -8.46 2.92
N GLY A 61 4.86 -7.40 3.60
CA GLY A 61 4.96 -5.98 3.22
C GLY A 61 4.41 -5.74 1.82
N THR A 62 3.19 -6.19 1.59
CA THR A 62 2.47 -6.02 0.32
C THR A 62 1.18 -5.26 0.55
N VAL A 63 0.80 -4.48 -0.46
CA VAL A 63 -0.50 -3.82 -0.53
C VAL A 63 -1.22 -4.35 -1.76
N ARG A 64 -2.48 -4.71 -1.61
CA ARG A 64 -3.36 -5.12 -2.71
C ARG A 64 -4.59 -4.22 -2.72
N VAL A 65 -4.87 -3.63 -3.88
CA VAL A 65 -6.05 -2.81 -4.12
C VAL A 65 -6.88 -3.51 -5.19
N VAL A 66 -8.14 -3.79 -4.88
CA VAL A 66 -9.11 -4.39 -5.79
C VAL A 66 -10.19 -3.36 -6.10
N PHE A 67 -10.28 -2.99 -7.37
CA PHE A 67 -11.24 -2.03 -7.87
C PHE A 67 -12.56 -2.72 -8.22
N GLY A 68 -13.67 -2.03 -7.95
CA GLY A 68 -14.99 -2.43 -8.40
C GLY A 68 -15.01 -2.57 -9.92
N GLU A 69 -15.77 -3.55 -10.42
CA GLU A 69 -15.78 -3.93 -11.84
C GLU A 69 -16.11 -2.75 -12.77
N GLY A 70 -17.26 -2.11 -12.56
CA GLY A 70 -17.69 -0.98 -13.38
C GLY A 70 -16.76 0.24 -13.27
N TYR A 71 -16.11 0.43 -12.12
CA TYR A 71 -15.09 1.46 -11.99
C TYR A 71 -13.88 1.11 -12.86
N ALA A 72 -13.33 -0.10 -12.74
CA ALA A 72 -12.16 -0.51 -13.49
C ALA A 72 -12.35 -0.46 -15.01
N GLU A 73 -13.53 -0.83 -15.50
CA GLU A 73 -13.90 -0.74 -16.92
C GLU A 73 -13.97 0.71 -17.42
N SER A 74 -14.40 1.65 -16.57
CA SER A 74 -14.50 3.06 -16.92
C SER A 74 -13.16 3.81 -16.92
N GLN A 75 -12.12 3.22 -16.34
CA GLN A 75 -10.84 3.89 -16.08
C GLN A 75 -9.73 3.40 -17.02
N ASN A 76 -9.44 4.19 -18.06
CA ASN A 76 -8.38 3.86 -19.03
C ASN A 76 -6.99 3.68 -18.38
N TRP A 77 -6.69 4.42 -17.31
CA TRP A 77 -5.37 4.38 -16.64
C TRP A 77 -5.09 3.04 -15.95
N LEU A 78 -6.13 2.28 -15.58
CA LEU A 78 -5.98 0.94 -15.03
C LEU A 78 -5.53 -0.09 -16.08
N ASN A 79 -5.61 0.26 -17.37
CA ASN A 79 -5.23 -0.59 -18.49
C ASN A 79 -5.87 -1.98 -18.40
N GLY A 80 -7.17 -2.01 -18.14
CA GLY A 80 -7.98 -3.24 -18.01
C GLY A 80 -7.75 -4.04 -16.73
N SER A 81 -6.96 -3.55 -15.77
CA SER A 81 -6.71 -4.26 -14.53
C SER A 81 -7.68 -3.88 -13.42
N ARG A 82 -8.27 -4.88 -12.77
CA ARG A 82 -9.05 -4.70 -11.53
C ARG A 82 -8.22 -4.77 -10.26
N VAL A 83 -6.96 -5.20 -10.35
CA VAL A 83 -6.12 -5.44 -9.18
C VAL A 83 -4.79 -4.74 -9.38
N LEU A 84 -4.40 -3.93 -8.41
CA LEU A 84 -3.04 -3.42 -8.31
C LEU A 84 -2.37 -3.94 -7.05
N ILE A 85 -1.09 -4.25 -7.17
CA ILE A 85 -0.26 -4.76 -6.08
C ILE A 85 0.95 -3.85 -5.94
N GLY A 86 1.28 -3.48 -4.71
CA GLY A 86 2.51 -2.80 -4.36
C GLY A 86 3.31 -3.60 -3.34
N THR A 87 4.63 -3.41 -3.36
CA THR A 87 5.53 -3.96 -2.34
C THR A 87 6.12 -2.78 -1.57
N TRP A 88 5.91 -2.81 -0.26
CA TRP A 88 6.53 -1.87 0.67
C TRP A 88 7.92 -2.39 1.02
N VAL A 89 8.95 -1.70 0.52
CA VAL A 89 10.36 -2.11 0.60
C VAL A 89 11.13 -1.43 1.73
N ASP A 90 10.56 -0.40 2.36
CA ASP A 90 11.18 0.30 3.48
C ASP A 90 11.01 -0.51 4.77
N ARG A 91 11.84 -1.55 4.89
CA ARG A 91 11.89 -2.43 6.05
C ARG A 91 13.29 -2.38 6.63
N VAL A 92 13.37 -2.00 7.89
CA VAL A 92 14.62 -2.00 8.64
C VAL A 92 14.72 -3.27 9.47
N LYS A 93 15.91 -3.86 9.51
CA LYS A 93 16.23 -4.80 10.57
C LYS A 93 16.37 -4.00 11.86
N LEU A 94 15.57 -4.34 12.86
CA LEU A 94 15.71 -3.73 14.17
C LEU A 94 16.89 -4.36 14.89
N GLU A 95 17.81 -3.51 15.37
CA GLU A 95 18.77 -3.87 16.39
C GLU A 95 18.07 -3.68 17.74
N LEU A 96 17.66 -4.79 18.37
CA LEU A 96 16.79 -4.78 19.56
C LEU A 96 17.41 -4.00 20.72
N ASP A 97 18.73 -4.13 20.89
CA ASP A 97 19.52 -3.38 21.88
C ASP A 97 19.40 -1.86 21.72
N ALA A 98 19.32 -1.37 20.48
CA ALA A 98 19.22 0.06 20.19
C ALA A 98 17.84 0.64 20.56
N LEU A 99 16.82 -0.21 20.70
CA LEU A 99 15.48 0.16 21.14
C LEU A 99 15.22 -0.15 22.63
N GLY A 100 16.19 -0.71 23.34
CA GLY A 100 16.00 -1.15 24.73
C GLY A 100 14.93 -2.24 24.88
N LEU A 101 14.71 -3.04 23.83
CA LEU A 101 13.78 -4.16 23.83
C LEU A 101 14.55 -5.44 24.18
N ASP A 102 14.07 -6.17 25.19
CA ASP A 102 14.68 -7.41 25.65
C ASP A 102 14.26 -8.58 24.73
N GLU A 103 15.20 -9.45 24.34
CA GLU A 103 14.96 -10.65 23.51
C GLU A 103 14.14 -11.73 24.23
N THR A 104 13.77 -11.53 25.50
CA THR A 104 13.02 -12.49 26.32
C THR A 104 11.54 -12.63 25.94
N LEU A 105 11.25 -13.16 24.75
CA LEU A 105 9.95 -13.74 24.40
C LEU A 105 10.03 -15.17 23.83
N GLU A 106 11.20 -15.83 23.83
CA GLU A 106 11.35 -17.19 23.26
C GLU A 106 11.29 -18.36 24.27
N LYS A 107 10.69 -18.20 25.46
CA LYS A 107 10.58 -19.34 26.41
C LYS A 107 9.18 -19.62 26.97
N SER A 108 8.12 -19.34 26.20
CA SER A 108 6.77 -19.81 26.58
C SER A 108 5.85 -19.97 25.36
N ALA A 109 6.06 -21.05 24.59
CA ALA A 109 5.01 -21.71 23.80
C ALA A 109 5.48 -23.11 23.41
#